data_AF-A0AAU4TN20-F1
#
_entry.id   AF-A0AAU4TN20-F1
#
_cell.length_a   1.000
_cell.length_b   1.000
_cell.length_c   1.000
_cell.angle_alpha   90.00
_cell.angle_beta   90.00
_cell.angle_gamma   90.00
#
_symmetry.space_group_name_H-M   'P 1'
#
loop_
_entity.id
_entity.type
_entity.pdbx_description
1 polymer ?
#
loop_
_entity_poly.entity_id
_entity_poly.type
_entity_poly.pdbx_seq_one_letter_code
_entity_poly.pdbx_strand_id
1 'polypeptide(L)'
;MTSMTAGTPEKIWEQLGDIKRWIDQQSPVDEATALTMRVMKIGEEYGEACEALLAPGPQNKPELVKELCDVILTAAVALYTADDKARKQLLAALSRFDGFSEVPISKLMLKIGQDFGAACQALIGVRAYNPRKGASHTLEDLVACLCDVIRSSMIALDDVEPEPERTLAANLERVHDRSLGVTRLPTEAPHS
;
A
#
# COMPACT_ATOMS: atom_id res chain seq x y z
N MET A 1 24.38 -2.26 21.31
CA MET A 1 23.20 -3.13 21.11
C MET A 1 21.98 -2.36 21.55
N THR A 2 21.41 -1.57 20.64
CA THR A 2 20.16 -0.84 20.90
C THR A 2 19.37 -0.85 19.60
N SER A 3 18.67 -1.95 19.36
CA SER A 3 17.71 -2.04 18.26
C SER A 3 16.41 -1.42 18.76
N MET A 4 16.15 -0.19 18.35
CA MET A 4 14.79 0.34 18.36
C MET A 4 13.98 -0.52 17.40
N THR A 5 13.10 -1.36 17.93
CA THR A 5 12.23 -2.20 17.12
C THR A 5 11.25 -1.30 16.36
N ALA A 6 11.56 -1.02 15.09
CA ALA A 6 10.52 -0.93 14.07
C ALA A 6 9.55 -2.10 14.29
N GLY A 7 8.24 -1.83 14.28
CA GLY A 7 7.21 -2.78 14.72
C GLY A 7 7.46 -4.18 14.16
N THR A 8 7.34 -5.21 15.00
CA THR A 8 7.52 -6.59 14.54
C THR A 8 6.62 -6.86 13.32
N PRO A 9 7.04 -7.70 12.36
CA PRO A 9 6.22 -8.02 11.19
C PRO A 9 4.79 -8.43 11.56
N GLU A 10 4.61 -9.14 12.67
CA GLU A 10 3.30 -9.49 13.24
C GLU A 10 2.42 -8.27 13.54
N LYS A 11 2.98 -7.22 14.17
CA LYS A 11 2.24 -6.00 14.53
C LYS A 11 1.72 -5.27 13.29
N ILE A 12 2.49 -5.23 12.21
CA ILE A 12 2.09 -4.61 10.93
C ILE A 12 0.82 -5.27 10.39
N TRP A 13 0.78 -6.60 10.39
CA TRP A 13 -0.36 -7.36 9.89
C TRP A 13 -1.60 -7.24 10.78
N GLU A 14 -1.42 -7.16 12.09
CA GLU A 14 -2.49 -6.86 13.04
C GLU A 14 -3.11 -5.47 12.75
N GLN A 15 -2.27 -4.45 12.59
CA GLN A 15 -2.70 -3.09 12.27
C GLN A 15 -3.44 -2.99 10.92
N LEU A 16 -2.95 -3.67 9.88
CA LEU A 16 -3.65 -3.76 8.60
C LEU A 16 -5.01 -4.46 8.74
N GLY A 17 -5.08 -5.52 9.54
CA GLY A 17 -6.33 -6.21 9.86
C GLY A 17 -7.32 -5.32 10.59
N ASP A 18 -6.86 -4.52 11.55
CA ASP A 18 -7.69 -3.53 12.27
C ASP A 18 -8.22 -2.45 11.33
N ILE A 19 -7.35 -1.87 10.48
CA ILE A 19 -7.74 -0.86 9.49
C ILE A 19 -8.80 -1.43 8.53
N LYS A 20 -8.59 -2.64 8.01
CA LYS A 20 -9.57 -3.30 7.13
C LYS A 20 -10.92 -3.46 7.83
N ARG A 21 -10.92 -3.99 9.06
CA ARG A 21 -12.14 -4.16 9.86
C ARG A 21 -12.85 -2.82 10.10
N TRP A 22 -12.10 -1.77 10.41
CA TRP A 22 -12.65 -0.43 10.57
C TRP A 22 -13.28 0.07 9.26
N ILE A 23 -12.63 -0.08 8.12
CA ILE A 23 -13.19 0.29 6.80
C ILE A 23 -14.49 -0.49 6.53
N ASP A 24 -14.51 -1.80 6.79
CA ASP A 24 -15.71 -2.65 6.62
C ASP A 24 -16.88 -2.16 7.50
N GLN A 25 -16.60 -1.62 8.69
CA GLN A 25 -17.61 -1.07 9.61
C GLN A 25 -18.13 0.31 9.17
N GLN A 26 -17.25 1.19 8.69
CA GLN A 26 -17.62 2.56 8.28
C GLN A 26 -18.35 2.59 6.94
N SER A 27 -18.05 1.64 6.04
CA SER A 27 -18.62 1.56 4.69
C SER A 27 -19.13 0.15 4.40
N PRO A 28 -20.24 -0.28 5.03
CA PRO A 28 -20.74 -1.64 4.91
C PRO A 28 -21.27 -1.90 3.49
N VAL A 29 -20.55 -2.72 2.74
CA VAL A 29 -20.89 -3.20 1.39
C VAL A 29 -20.55 -4.68 1.27
N ASP A 30 -21.02 -5.34 0.21
CA ASP A 30 -20.62 -6.73 -0.05
C ASP A 30 -19.12 -6.82 -0.37
N GLU A 31 -18.54 -8.01 -0.19
CA GLU A 31 -17.10 -8.26 -0.35
C GLU A 31 -16.61 -7.93 -1.78
N ALA A 32 -17.46 -8.12 -2.80
CA ALA A 32 -17.09 -7.82 -4.17
C ALA A 32 -16.95 -6.32 -4.42
N THR A 33 -17.91 -5.56 -3.92
CA THR A 33 -17.88 -4.09 -3.95
C THR A 33 -16.71 -3.55 -3.12
N ALA A 34 -16.49 -4.08 -1.91
CA ALA A 34 -15.38 -3.69 -1.05
C ALA A 34 -14.02 -3.91 -1.73
N LEU A 35 -13.80 -5.09 -2.34
CA LEU A 35 -12.56 -5.38 -3.07
C LEU A 35 -12.36 -4.41 -4.24
N THR A 36 -13.41 -4.14 -5.01
CA THR A 36 -13.34 -3.17 -6.12
C THR A 36 -12.96 -1.78 -5.64
N MET A 37 -13.61 -1.28 -4.59
CA MET A 37 -13.28 0.03 -4.01
C MET A 37 -11.83 0.09 -3.49
N ARG A 38 -11.36 -0.99 -2.84
CA ARG A 38 -9.99 -1.07 -2.33
C ARG A 38 -8.94 -1.09 -3.44
N VAL A 39 -9.18 -1.83 -4.53
CA VAL A 39 -8.31 -1.79 -5.70
C VAL A 39 -8.30 -0.38 -6.30
N MET A 40 -9.47 0.26 -6.46
CA MET A 40 -9.54 1.62 -7.02
C MET A 40 -8.88 2.67 -6.13
N LYS A 41 -8.92 2.52 -4.80
CA LYS A 41 -8.26 3.43 -3.85
C LYS A 41 -6.73 3.49 -4.06
N ILE A 42 -6.10 2.39 -4.53
CA ILE A 42 -4.68 2.40 -4.93
C ILE A 42 -4.41 3.46 -6.00
N GLY A 43 -5.33 3.62 -6.96
CA GLY A 43 -5.19 4.59 -8.04
C GLY A 43 -5.27 6.04 -7.58
N GLU A 44 -6.02 6.30 -6.50
CA GLU A 44 -6.09 7.62 -5.86
C GLU A 44 -4.73 7.97 -5.24
N GLU A 45 -4.20 7.11 -4.38
CA GLU A 45 -2.89 7.33 -3.73
C GLU A 45 -1.75 7.39 -4.77
N TYR A 46 -1.83 6.58 -5.83
CA TYR A 46 -0.85 6.64 -6.93
C TYR A 46 -0.91 7.97 -7.68
N GLY A 47 -2.12 8.52 -7.86
CA GLY A 47 -2.31 9.85 -8.43
C GLY A 47 -1.69 10.95 -7.57
N GLU A 48 -1.93 10.90 -6.26
CA GLU A 48 -1.33 11.84 -5.28
C GLU A 48 0.20 11.73 -5.28
N ALA A 49 0.76 10.52 -5.33
CA ALA A 49 2.20 10.32 -5.44
C ALA A 49 2.78 10.92 -6.75
N CYS A 50 2.06 10.79 -7.87
CA CYS A 50 2.47 11.42 -9.13
C CYS A 50 2.42 12.95 -9.04
N GLU A 51 1.37 13.50 -8.42
CA GLU A 51 1.26 14.94 -8.18
C GLU A 51 2.42 15.44 -7.32
N ALA A 52 2.71 14.76 -6.21
CA ALA A 52 3.83 15.08 -5.33
C ALA A 52 5.19 15.02 -6.05
N LEU A 53 5.42 14.01 -6.91
CA LEU A 53 6.66 13.94 -7.69
C LEU A 53 6.82 15.14 -8.64
N LEU A 54 5.73 15.58 -9.27
CA LEU A 54 5.73 16.67 -10.24
C LEU A 54 5.69 18.06 -9.59
N ALA A 55 5.30 18.14 -8.33
CA ALA A 55 5.18 19.40 -7.61
C ALA A 55 6.55 20.09 -7.45
N PRO A 56 6.62 21.42 -7.63
CA PRO A 56 7.83 22.18 -7.38
C PRO A 56 7.99 22.48 -5.89
N GLY A 57 9.24 22.67 -5.46
CA GLY A 57 9.57 23.18 -4.13
C GLY A 57 9.85 22.08 -3.09
N PRO A 58 10.29 22.47 -1.89
CA PRO A 58 10.90 21.56 -0.93
C PRO A 58 9.94 20.56 -0.28
N GLN A 59 8.62 20.78 -0.40
CA GLN A 59 7.60 19.90 0.18
C GLN A 59 7.27 18.70 -0.72
N ASN A 60 7.74 18.69 -1.97
CA ASN A 60 7.43 17.65 -2.93
C ASN A 60 7.93 16.26 -2.48
N LYS A 61 9.14 16.19 -1.90
CA LYS A 61 9.76 14.95 -1.46
C LYS A 61 9.07 14.35 -0.22
N PRO A 62 8.83 15.10 0.88
CA PRO A 62 8.05 14.58 2.00
C PRO A 62 6.66 14.11 1.61
N GLU A 63 5.98 14.83 0.72
CA GLU A 63 4.66 14.43 0.23
C GLU A 63 4.75 13.14 -0.60
N LEU A 64 5.73 13.05 -1.51
CA LEU A 64 5.97 11.82 -2.28
C LEU A 64 6.21 10.61 -1.37
N VAL A 65 7.00 10.78 -0.30
CA VAL A 65 7.24 9.72 0.69
C VAL A 65 5.96 9.31 1.39
N LYS A 66 5.12 10.27 1.81
CA LYS A 66 3.80 9.99 2.40
C LYS A 66 2.93 9.20 1.42
N GLU A 67 2.79 9.67 0.19
CA GLU A 67 1.91 9.03 -0.78
C GLU A 67 2.39 7.65 -1.23
N LEU A 68 3.70 7.43 -1.34
CA LEU A 68 4.24 6.09 -1.56
C LEU A 68 3.89 5.13 -0.42
N CYS A 69 3.91 5.60 0.84
CA CYS A 69 3.44 4.81 1.98
C CYS A 69 1.95 4.51 1.90
N ASP A 70 1.12 5.47 1.47
CA ASP A 70 -0.32 5.30 1.34
C ASP A 70 -0.69 4.36 0.16
N VAL A 71 0.06 4.37 -0.95
CA VAL A 71 -0.05 3.35 -2.01
C VAL A 71 0.24 1.95 -1.48
N ILE A 72 1.34 1.77 -0.73
CA ILE A 72 1.70 0.48 -0.12
C ILE A 72 0.58 -0.01 0.80
N LEU A 73 0.07 0.88 1.67
CA LEU A 73 -0.95 0.54 2.66
C LEU A 73 -2.27 0.15 2.00
N THR A 74 -2.73 0.93 1.01
CA THR A 74 -4.00 0.65 0.31
C THR A 74 -3.92 -0.63 -0.52
N ALA A 75 -2.79 -0.88 -1.18
CA ALA A 75 -2.55 -2.15 -1.87
C ALA A 75 -2.49 -3.34 -0.90
N ALA A 76 -1.89 -3.16 0.28
CA ALA A 76 -1.88 -4.19 1.33
C ALA A 76 -3.29 -4.49 1.87
N VAL A 77 -4.14 -3.47 2.07
CA VAL A 77 -5.55 -3.65 2.47
C VAL A 77 -6.37 -4.36 1.38
N ALA A 78 -6.14 -4.03 0.10
CA ALA A 78 -6.74 -4.75 -1.02
C ALA A 78 -6.30 -6.23 -1.05
N LEU A 79 -4.99 -6.47 -0.87
CA LEU A 79 -4.41 -7.81 -0.82
C LEU A 79 -4.99 -8.66 0.32
N TYR A 80 -5.10 -8.07 1.52
CA TYR A 80 -5.73 -8.71 2.69
C TYR A 80 -7.23 -8.98 2.52
N THR A 81 -7.87 -8.31 1.57
CA THR A 81 -9.27 -8.58 1.21
C THR A 81 -9.37 -9.71 0.21
N ALA A 82 -8.37 -9.87 -0.66
CA ALA A 82 -8.40 -10.85 -1.73
C ALA A 82 -8.00 -12.26 -1.27
N ASP A 83 -7.14 -12.40 -0.26
CA ASP A 83 -6.69 -13.73 0.19
C ASP A 83 -6.20 -13.71 1.65
N ASP A 84 -6.67 -14.67 2.47
CA ASP A 84 -6.19 -14.90 3.84
C ASP A 84 -4.70 -15.26 3.90
N LYS A 85 -4.12 -15.75 2.79
CA LYS A 85 -2.69 -16.06 2.64
C LYS A 85 -1.86 -14.87 2.14
N ALA A 86 -2.45 -13.68 2.05
CA ALA A 86 -1.82 -12.42 1.63
C ALA A 86 -0.38 -12.26 2.13
N ARG A 87 -0.15 -12.44 3.44
CA ARG A 87 1.18 -12.35 4.06
C ARG A 87 2.20 -13.27 3.41
N LYS A 88 1.84 -14.55 3.22
CA LYS A 88 2.73 -15.55 2.63
C LYS A 88 3.05 -15.22 1.18
N GLN A 89 2.04 -14.77 0.43
CA GLN A 89 2.17 -14.39 -0.97
C GLN A 89 3.12 -13.20 -1.14
N LEU A 90 2.93 -12.15 -0.35
CA LEU A 90 3.79 -10.97 -0.39
C LEU A 90 5.23 -11.30 -0.01
N LEU A 91 5.45 -12.06 1.06
CA LEU A 91 6.81 -12.47 1.46
C LEU A 91 7.51 -13.29 0.36
N ALA A 92 6.78 -14.17 -0.33
CA ALA A 92 7.32 -14.92 -1.45
C ALA A 92 7.65 -13.99 -2.64
N ALA A 93 6.81 -12.99 -2.92
CA ALA A 93 7.05 -12.00 -3.98
C ALA A 93 8.28 -11.14 -3.68
N LEU A 94 8.45 -10.70 -2.43
CA LEU A 94 9.61 -9.93 -1.97
C LEU A 94 10.91 -10.74 -1.97
N SER A 95 10.85 -12.04 -1.65
CA SER A 95 12.04 -12.91 -1.64
C SER A 95 12.65 -13.17 -3.02
N ARG A 96 11.88 -12.96 -4.09
CA ARG A 96 12.32 -13.16 -5.49
C ARG A 96 12.99 -11.92 -6.07
N PHE A 97 13.17 -10.91 -5.24
CA PHE A 97 13.66 -9.62 -5.67
C PHE A 97 15.19 -9.53 -5.51
N ASP A 98 15.88 -9.17 -6.58
CA ASP A 98 17.34 -9.22 -6.73
C ASP A 98 18.04 -7.86 -6.82
N GLY A 99 17.36 -6.77 -6.44
CA GLY A 99 17.93 -5.42 -6.32
C GLY A 99 17.62 -4.50 -7.52
N PHE A 100 17.62 -3.19 -7.28
CA PHE A 100 17.49 -2.19 -8.35
C PHE A 100 18.86 -1.65 -8.71
N SER A 101 19.21 -1.72 -9.99
CA SER A 101 20.27 -0.90 -10.56
C SER A 101 19.70 0.47 -10.88
N GLU A 102 20.27 1.55 -10.30
CA GLU A 102 19.99 2.99 -10.54
C GLU A 102 18.80 3.27 -11.48
N VAL A 103 17.59 2.99 -11.02
CA VAL A 103 16.37 3.27 -11.78
C VAL A 103 15.88 4.64 -11.35
N PRO A 104 15.78 5.63 -12.26
CA PRO A 104 15.23 6.93 -11.91
C PRO A 104 13.82 6.80 -11.32
N ILE A 105 13.51 7.55 -10.27
CA ILE A 105 12.18 7.57 -9.60
C ILE A 105 11.01 7.71 -10.59
N SER A 106 11.18 8.46 -11.69
CA SER A 106 10.16 8.59 -12.74
C SER A 106 9.79 7.26 -13.41
N LYS A 107 10.77 6.36 -13.62
CA LYS A 107 10.50 5.01 -14.13
C LYS A 107 9.84 4.13 -13.08
N LEU A 108 10.20 4.28 -11.81
CA LEU A 108 9.56 3.56 -10.71
C LEU A 108 8.08 3.97 -10.58
N MET A 109 7.76 5.26 -10.73
CA MET A 109 6.37 5.72 -10.78
C MET A 109 5.59 5.09 -11.94
N LEU A 110 6.15 5.07 -13.16
CA LEU A 110 5.51 4.40 -14.29
C LEU A 110 5.29 2.90 -14.04
N LYS A 111 6.23 2.25 -13.34
CA LYS A 111 6.11 0.84 -12.98
C LYS A 111 4.98 0.60 -11.97
N ILE A 112 4.83 1.46 -10.95
CA ILE A 112 3.68 1.40 -10.03
C ILE A 112 2.37 1.54 -10.80
N GLY A 113 2.28 2.51 -11.72
CA GLY A 113 1.10 2.68 -12.57
C GLY A 113 0.80 1.47 -13.45
N GLN A 114 1.83 0.84 -14.02
CA GLN A 114 1.70 -0.41 -14.77
C GLN A 114 1.14 -1.54 -13.90
N ASP A 115 1.67 -1.72 -12.70
CA ASP A 115 1.25 -2.81 -11.80
C ASP A 115 -0.15 -2.57 -11.24
N PHE A 116 -0.51 -1.31 -10.97
CA PHE A 116 -1.88 -0.93 -10.63
C PHE A 116 -2.85 -1.23 -11.79
N GLY A 117 -2.48 -0.88 -13.02
CA GLY A 117 -3.26 -1.22 -14.22
C GLY A 117 -3.45 -2.73 -14.40
N ALA A 118 -2.41 -3.53 -14.12
CA ALA A 118 -2.49 -4.98 -14.14
C ALA A 118 -3.45 -5.52 -13.06
N ALA A 119 -3.41 -4.98 -11.84
CA ALA A 119 -4.35 -5.32 -10.77
C ALA A 119 -5.80 -5.00 -11.17
N CYS A 120 -6.04 -3.85 -11.80
CA CYS A 120 -7.36 -3.48 -12.32
C CYS A 120 -7.84 -4.46 -13.40
N GLN A 121 -6.96 -4.83 -14.33
CA GLN A 121 -7.26 -5.80 -15.37
C GLN A 121 -7.58 -7.18 -14.79
N ALA A 122 -6.81 -7.64 -13.81
CA ALA A 122 -7.06 -8.90 -13.11
C ALA A 122 -8.40 -8.86 -12.38
N LEU A 123 -8.72 -7.77 -11.67
CA LEU A 123 -10.03 -7.60 -11.02
C LEU A 123 -11.19 -7.65 -12.02
N ILE A 124 -11.09 -6.94 -13.15
CA ILE A 124 -12.08 -7.01 -14.24
C ILE A 124 -12.24 -8.45 -14.73
N GLY A 125 -11.12 -9.18 -14.86
CA GLY A 125 -11.08 -10.57 -15.29
C GLY A 125 -11.69 -11.54 -14.28
N VAL A 126 -11.45 -11.35 -12.98
CA VAL A 126 -12.03 -12.15 -11.89
C VAL A 126 -13.54 -11.94 -11.80
N ARG A 127 -13.98 -10.68 -11.97
CA ARG A 127 -15.39 -10.30 -11.85
C ARG A 127 -16.18 -10.47 -13.15
N ALA A 128 -15.52 -10.85 -14.24
CA ALA A 128 -16.10 -10.89 -15.58
C ALA A 128 -16.81 -9.58 -15.98
N TYR A 129 -16.32 -8.42 -15.50
CA TYR A 129 -16.93 -7.12 -15.79
C TYR A 129 -16.89 -6.75 -17.28
N ASN A 130 -15.98 -7.35 -18.06
CA ASN A 130 -15.95 -7.20 -19.51
C ASN A 130 -16.75 -8.32 -20.20
N PRO A 131 -18.00 -8.04 -20.66
CA PRO A 131 -18.86 -9.06 -21.26
C PRO A 131 -18.30 -9.66 -22.55
N ARG A 132 -17.35 -8.98 -23.22
CA ARG A 132 -16.69 -9.49 -24.45
C ARG A 132 -15.62 -10.53 -24.15
N LYS A 133 -15.08 -10.59 -22.93
CA LYS A 133 -13.98 -11.48 -22.53
C LYS A 133 -14.38 -12.50 -21.47
N GLY A 134 -15.48 -12.29 -20.76
CA GLY A 134 -15.90 -13.14 -19.65
C GLY A 134 -14.86 -13.17 -18.52
N ALA A 135 -14.88 -14.26 -17.73
CA ALA A 135 -13.86 -14.49 -16.73
C ALA A 135 -12.52 -14.85 -17.40
N SER A 136 -11.47 -14.08 -17.13
CA SER A 136 -10.16 -14.24 -17.79
C SER A 136 -8.98 -14.32 -16.84
N HIS A 137 -9.21 -14.06 -15.55
CA HIS A 137 -8.19 -14.06 -14.50
C HIS A 137 -8.76 -14.75 -13.27
N THR A 138 -7.86 -15.27 -12.46
CA THR A 138 -8.14 -15.86 -11.15
C THR A 138 -7.88 -14.86 -10.04
N LEU A 139 -8.38 -15.16 -8.84
CA LEU A 139 -8.06 -14.36 -7.66
C LEU A 139 -6.55 -14.40 -7.33
N GLU A 140 -5.87 -15.50 -7.66
CA GLU A 140 -4.42 -15.63 -7.54
C GLU A 140 -3.68 -14.66 -8.46
N ASP A 141 -4.17 -14.45 -9.69
CA ASP A 141 -3.61 -13.44 -10.61
C ASP A 141 -3.76 -12.02 -10.03
N LEU A 142 -4.93 -11.70 -9.47
CA LEU A 142 -5.14 -10.40 -8.81
C LEU A 142 -4.20 -10.23 -7.61
N VAL A 143 -4.05 -11.25 -6.78
CA VAL A 143 -3.15 -11.24 -5.63
C VAL A 143 -1.70 -11.02 -6.05
N ALA A 144 -1.25 -11.68 -7.13
CA ALA A 144 0.09 -11.49 -7.67
C ALA A 144 0.29 -10.03 -8.13
N CYS A 145 -0.67 -9.44 -8.85
CA CYS A 145 -0.60 -8.04 -9.26
C CYS A 145 -0.59 -7.08 -8.06
N LEU A 146 -1.36 -7.34 -7.01
CA LEU A 146 -1.34 -6.53 -5.79
C LEU A 146 0.01 -6.61 -5.06
N CYS A 147 0.64 -7.79 -5.04
CA CYS A 147 2.00 -7.94 -4.52
C CYS A 147 3.02 -7.14 -5.36
N ASP A 148 2.84 -7.08 -6.68
CA ASP A 148 3.70 -6.30 -7.57
C ASP A 148 3.57 -4.79 -7.30
N VAL A 149 2.36 -4.27 -7.08
CA VAL A 149 2.13 -2.86 -6.67
C VAL A 149 2.86 -2.54 -5.37
N ILE A 150 2.68 -3.37 -4.34
CA ILE A 150 3.33 -3.18 -3.02
C ILE A 150 4.84 -3.18 -3.20
N ARG A 151 5.37 -4.18 -3.91
CA ARG A 151 6.80 -4.32 -4.19
C ARG A 151 7.30 -3.03 -4.84
N SER A 152 6.78 -2.66 -6.01
CA SER A 152 7.24 -1.50 -6.77
C SER A 152 7.14 -0.17 -6.01
N SER A 153 6.18 -0.04 -5.10
CA SER A 153 6.03 1.14 -4.25
C SER A 153 7.04 1.17 -3.10
N MET A 154 7.34 0.03 -2.47
CA MET A 154 8.41 -0.08 -1.46
C MET A 154 9.77 0.29 -2.04
N ILE A 155 9.98 0.00 -3.31
CA ILE A 155 11.21 0.27 -4.04
C ILE A 155 11.35 1.76 -4.33
N ALA A 156 10.27 2.38 -4.81
CA ALA A 156 10.23 3.82 -5.00
C ALA A 156 10.47 4.55 -3.68
N LEU A 157 9.93 4.02 -2.57
CA LEU A 157 10.15 4.57 -1.24
C LEU A 157 11.62 4.45 -0.81
N ASP A 158 12.23 3.28 -0.99
CA ASP A 158 13.67 3.05 -0.70
C ASP A 158 14.60 3.97 -1.50
N ASP A 159 14.24 4.32 -2.74
CA ASP A 159 15.01 5.26 -3.58
C ASP A 159 14.99 6.70 -3.04
N VAL A 160 13.88 7.12 -2.41
CA VAL A 160 13.70 8.52 -1.98
C VAL A 160 13.87 8.73 -0.47
N GLU A 161 13.71 7.70 0.36
CA GLU A 161 13.69 7.79 1.82
C GLU A 161 14.86 7.02 2.45
N PRO A 162 15.74 7.66 3.24
CA PRO A 162 16.87 6.97 3.89
C PRO A 162 16.50 5.89 4.91
N GLU A 163 15.34 5.99 5.57
CA GLU A 163 14.84 4.99 6.53
C GLU A 163 13.44 4.48 6.13
N PRO A 164 13.29 3.78 4.99
CA PRO A 164 11.99 3.50 4.39
C PRO A 164 11.14 2.58 5.28
N GLU A 165 11.72 1.59 5.96
CA GLU A 165 10.97 0.70 6.84
C GLU A 165 10.43 1.44 8.07
N ARG A 166 11.23 2.35 8.63
CA ARG A 166 10.83 3.16 9.79
C ARG A 166 9.72 4.13 9.39
N THR A 167 9.86 4.78 8.25
CA THR A 167 8.88 5.74 7.72
C THR A 167 7.56 5.06 7.38
N LEU A 168 7.60 3.89 6.72
CA LEU A 168 6.41 3.11 6.43
C LEU A 168 5.70 2.64 7.71
N ALA A 169 6.45 2.14 8.70
CA ALA A 169 5.88 1.71 9.98
C ALA A 169 5.24 2.88 10.75
N ALA A 170 5.87 4.06 10.74
CA ALA A 170 5.30 5.26 11.35
C ALA A 170 4.04 5.74 10.62
N ASN A 171 4.00 5.67 9.28
CA ASN A 171 2.81 6.01 8.52
C ASN A 171 1.66 5.05 8.81
N LEU A 172 1.92 3.74 8.86
CA LEU A 172 0.92 2.73 9.21
C LEU A 172 0.37 2.97 10.62
N GLU A 173 1.21 3.25 11.60
CA GLU A 173 0.77 3.57 12.96
C GLU A 173 -0.09 4.83 12.99
N ARG A 174 0.30 5.89 12.27
CA ARG A 174 -0.49 7.12 12.15
C ARG A 174 -1.88 6.86 11.52
N VAL A 175 -1.95 6.07 10.46
CA VAL A 175 -3.22 5.73 9.79
C VAL A 175 -4.08 4.86 10.70
N HIS A 176 -3.49 3.87 11.38
CA HIS A 176 -4.15 3.01 12.35
C HIS A 176 -4.76 3.82 13.50
N ASP A 177 -3.96 4.67 14.15
CA ASP A 177 -4.40 5.55 15.25
C ASP A 177 -5.55 6.46 14.80
N ARG A 178 -5.43 7.06 13.60
CA ARG A 178 -6.46 7.93 13.02
C ARG A 178 -7.77 7.18 12.75
N SER A 179 -7.69 5.98 12.17
CA SER A 179 -8.87 5.15 11.87
C SER A 179 -9.60 4.74 13.14
N LEU A 180 -8.86 4.31 14.17
CA LEU A 180 -9.46 3.84 15.42
C LEU A 180 -9.83 4.97 16.40
N GLY A 181 -9.63 6.23 16.03
CA GLY A 181 -9.96 7.38 16.88
C GLY A 181 -9.05 7.53 18.09
N VAL A 182 -7.84 6.97 18.06
CA VAL A 182 -6.82 7.16 19.10
C VAL A 182 -6.31 8.60 19.00
N THR A 183 -6.88 9.49 19.79
CA THR A 183 -6.33 10.84 19.97
C THR A 183 -5.06 10.69 20.82
N ARG A 184 -3.87 10.82 20.24
CA ARG A 184 -2.65 11.03 21.04
C ARG A 184 -2.83 12.36 21.78
N LEU A 185 -3.01 12.30 23.10
CA LEU A 185 -2.88 13.48 23.94
C LEU A 185 -1.48 14.08 23.69
N PRO A 186 -1.34 15.40 23.48
CA PRO A 186 -0.05 16.02 23.29
C PRO A 186 0.84 15.66 24.48
N THR A 187 2.02 15.09 24.20
CA THR A 187 3.05 14.83 25.19
C THR A 187 3.30 16.14 25.94
N GLU A 188 2.95 16.19 27.23
CA GLU A 188 3.23 17.35 28.06
C GLU A 188 4.73 17.67 27.94
N ALA A 189 5.03 18.88 27.45
CA ALA A 189 6.38 19.38 27.43
C ALA A 189 6.94 19.32 28.86
N PRO A 190 8.20 18.91 29.06
CA PRO A 190 8.76 18.84 30.40
C PRO A 190 8.70 20.23 31.02
N HIS A 191 7.94 20.34 32.11
CA HIS A 191 8.04 21.48 33.00
C HIS A 191 9.49 21.58 33.49
N SER A 192 9.95 22.83 33.50
CA SER A 192 11.32 23.31 33.65
C SER A 192 12.15 22.67 34.76
#